data_AF-A0A6L0XLB8-F1
#
_entry.id   AF-A0A6L0XLB8-F1
#
_cell.length_a   1.000
_cell.length_b   1.000
_cell.length_c   1.000
_cell.angle_alpha   90.00
_cell.angle_beta   90.00
_cell.angle_gamma   90.00
#
_symmetry.space_group_name_H-M   'P 1'
#
loop_
_entity.id
_entity.type
_entity.pdbx_description
1 polymer ?
#
loop_
_entity_poly.entity_id
_entity_poly.type
_entity_poly.pdbx_seq_one_letter_code
_entity_poly.pdbx_strand_id
1 'polypeptide(L)'
;MTTLSPPPHAGGTPRHSSSISTVKDFRPDDRPLLSFIALSAAQSSMARSAEVVLDAALMPPTTPSPSASLVSSVDETSSADSLSARYPEVRVLLHLHYLRCALRDLQECPAHARRTFFSIIHEHLAALALVLPEPLFTAIAAVLQRFLAMSTDEALAKDRCHVLEVQLMHIVEATQTELLRATKQLSMRAGVMTLRFHHDIPYL
;
A
#
# COMPACT_ATOMS: atom_id res chain seq x y z
N MET A 1 27.89 -44.70 50.59
CA MET A 1 26.50 -45.02 50.22
C MET A 1 25.61 -44.09 51.00
N THR A 2 25.07 -43.09 50.33
CA THR A 2 24.27 -42.01 50.94
C THR A 2 23.11 -41.72 50.00
N THR A 3 21.91 -41.77 50.56
CA THR A 3 20.61 -41.57 49.91
C THR A 3 20.37 -40.10 49.58
N LEU A 4 19.89 -39.80 48.37
CA LEU A 4 19.35 -38.49 48.00
C LEU A 4 17.97 -38.67 47.37
N SER A 5 16.94 -38.21 48.07
CA SER A 5 15.55 -38.08 47.61
C SER A 5 15.39 -36.89 46.65
N PRO A 6 14.41 -36.93 45.72
CA PRO A 6 14.14 -35.80 44.82
C PRO A 6 13.29 -34.70 45.51
N PRO A 7 13.45 -33.42 45.14
CA PRO A 7 12.59 -32.34 45.62
C PRO A 7 11.28 -32.23 44.80
N PRO A 8 10.24 -31.58 45.36
CA PRO A 8 8.86 -31.71 44.92
C PRO A 8 8.48 -30.77 43.77
N HIS A 9 7.41 -31.16 43.06
CA HIS A 9 6.66 -30.34 42.13
C HIS A 9 6.38 -28.93 42.67
N ALA A 10 6.96 -27.91 42.02
CA ALA A 10 6.44 -26.56 42.04
C ALA A 10 5.79 -26.29 40.69
N GLY A 11 4.47 -26.38 40.65
CA GLY A 11 3.67 -25.88 39.55
C GLY A 11 3.90 -24.39 39.38
N GLY A 12 4.41 -24.02 38.22
CA GLY A 12 4.45 -22.65 37.73
C GLY A 12 4.08 -22.71 36.26
N THR A 13 2.77 -22.68 35.99
CA THR A 13 2.29 -22.41 34.64
C THR A 13 2.87 -21.07 34.19
N PRO A 14 3.61 -20.98 33.07
CA PRO A 14 3.81 -19.68 32.47
C PRO A 14 2.43 -19.24 31.98
N ARG A 15 1.84 -18.26 32.67
CA ARG A 15 0.75 -17.46 32.11
C ARG A 15 1.32 -16.78 30.86
N HIS A 16 1.20 -17.46 29.72
CA HIS A 16 1.22 -16.81 28.43
C HIS A 16 -0.04 -15.94 28.35
N SER A 17 0.03 -14.75 28.92
CA SER A 17 -0.77 -13.63 28.45
C SER A 17 -0.20 -13.17 27.11
N SER A 18 -0.29 -14.05 26.12
CA SER A 18 -0.36 -13.62 24.73
C SER A 18 -1.75 -13.03 24.58
N SER A 19 -1.85 -11.71 24.75
CA SER A 19 -2.91 -10.95 24.10
C SER A 19 -2.77 -11.21 22.61
N ILE A 20 -3.42 -12.27 22.12
CA ILE A 20 -3.67 -12.47 20.71
C ILE A 20 -4.61 -11.33 20.37
N SER A 21 -4.01 -10.20 19.99
CA SER A 21 -4.65 -9.23 19.12
C SER A 21 -5.09 -10.05 17.93
N THR A 22 -6.38 -10.41 17.91
CA THR A 22 -7.02 -11.00 16.74
C THR A 22 -6.85 -9.97 15.64
N VAL A 23 -5.79 -10.12 14.85
CA VAL A 23 -5.62 -9.35 13.63
C VAL A 23 -6.86 -9.69 12.83
N LYS A 24 -7.76 -8.73 12.66
CA LYS A 24 -8.89 -8.85 11.75
C LYS A 24 -8.27 -8.77 10.35
N ASP A 25 -7.64 -9.86 9.92
CA ASP A 25 -6.77 -9.92 8.73
C ASP A 25 -7.53 -9.59 7.44
N PHE A 26 -8.85 -9.79 7.41
CA PHE A 26 -9.66 -9.53 6.24
C PHE A 26 -11.12 -9.29 6.62
N ARG A 27 -11.75 -8.23 6.10
CA ARG A 27 -13.21 -8.05 6.17
C ARG A 27 -13.82 -8.45 4.83
N PRO A 28 -14.74 -9.44 4.80
CA PRO A 28 -15.40 -9.87 3.57
C PRO A 28 -16.08 -8.72 2.80
N ASP A 29 -16.58 -7.73 3.52
CA ASP A 29 -17.28 -6.56 2.97
C ASP A 29 -16.34 -5.67 2.13
N ASP A 30 -15.03 -5.69 2.38
CA ASP A 30 -14.06 -4.92 1.59
C ASP A 30 -13.72 -5.60 0.24
N ARG A 31 -14.07 -6.89 0.07
CA ARG A 31 -13.70 -7.69 -1.11
C ARG A 31 -14.10 -7.08 -2.46
N PRO A 32 -15.33 -6.54 -2.65
CA PRO A 32 -15.71 -5.95 -3.92
C PRO A 32 -14.85 -4.74 -4.26
N LEU A 33 -14.58 -3.87 -3.26
CA LEU A 33 -13.79 -2.66 -3.44
C LEU A 33 -12.30 -2.98 -3.68
N LEU A 34 -11.73 -3.96 -2.97
CA LEU A 34 -10.37 -4.44 -3.21
C LEU A 34 -10.21 -5.04 -4.62
N SER A 35 -11.22 -5.79 -5.09
CA SER A 35 -11.23 -6.36 -6.45
C SER A 35 -11.32 -5.27 -7.52
N PHE A 36 -12.14 -4.24 -7.25
CA PHE A 36 -12.27 -3.07 -8.12
C PHE A 36 -10.95 -2.28 -8.21
N ILE A 37 -10.32 -1.98 -7.08
CA ILE A 37 -9.00 -1.32 -7.02
C ILE A 37 -7.97 -2.11 -7.82
N ALA A 38 -7.90 -3.43 -7.66
CA ALA A 38 -6.96 -4.27 -8.39
C ALA A 38 -7.22 -4.27 -9.90
N LEU A 39 -8.49 -4.28 -10.33
CA LEU A 39 -8.87 -4.22 -11.74
C LEU A 39 -8.54 -2.85 -12.35
N SER A 40 -8.89 -1.77 -11.66
CA SER A 40 -8.59 -0.40 -12.10
C SER A 40 -7.10 -0.15 -12.14
N ALA A 41 -6.32 -0.67 -11.19
CA ALA A 41 -4.86 -0.64 -11.24
C ALA A 41 -4.29 -1.46 -12.41
N ALA A 42 -4.86 -2.63 -12.74
CA ALA A 42 -4.41 -3.36 -13.92
C ALA A 42 -4.64 -2.57 -15.22
N GLN A 43 -5.73 -1.80 -15.29
CA GLN A 43 -6.11 -1.02 -16.48
C GLN A 43 -5.49 0.38 -16.54
N SER A 44 -5.05 0.93 -15.39
CA SER A 44 -4.54 2.29 -15.29
C SER A 44 -3.23 2.52 -16.07
N SER A 45 -2.50 1.46 -16.41
CA SER A 45 -1.33 1.54 -17.29
C SER A 45 -1.70 1.72 -18.77
N MET A 46 -2.92 1.33 -19.16
CA MET A 46 -3.37 1.34 -20.55
C MET A 46 -4.40 2.43 -20.86
N ALA A 47 -5.18 2.86 -19.88
CA ALA A 47 -6.29 3.80 -20.08
C ALA A 47 -6.35 4.87 -18.99
N ARG A 48 -6.32 6.16 -19.40
CA ARG A 48 -6.49 7.32 -18.49
C ARG A 48 -7.82 7.28 -17.72
N SER A 49 -8.88 6.74 -18.31
CA SER A 49 -10.17 6.59 -17.63
C SER A 49 -10.09 5.65 -16.41
N ALA A 50 -9.29 4.58 -16.49
CA ALA A 50 -9.09 3.67 -15.37
C ALA A 50 -8.29 4.32 -14.22
N GLU A 51 -7.51 5.35 -14.51
CA GLU A 51 -6.79 6.13 -13.49
C GLU A 51 -7.73 6.99 -12.66
N VAL A 52 -8.65 7.68 -13.30
CA VAL A 52 -9.69 8.48 -12.61
C VAL A 52 -10.54 7.59 -11.72
N VAL A 53 -10.87 6.40 -12.22
CA VAL A 53 -11.62 5.40 -11.46
C VAL A 53 -10.81 4.87 -10.27
N LEU A 54 -9.51 4.61 -10.47
CA LEU A 54 -8.61 4.17 -9.41
C LEU A 54 -8.44 5.25 -8.34
N ASP A 55 -8.27 6.51 -8.74
CA ASP A 55 -8.16 7.64 -7.83
C ASP A 55 -9.42 7.78 -6.95
N ALA A 56 -10.61 7.71 -7.57
CA ALA A 56 -11.89 7.72 -6.85
C ALA A 56 -12.06 6.53 -5.90
N ALA A 57 -11.53 5.36 -6.24
CA ALA A 57 -11.60 4.16 -5.39
C ALA A 57 -10.62 4.23 -4.20
N LEU A 58 -9.49 4.90 -4.39
CA LEU A 58 -8.43 5.06 -3.39
C LEU A 58 -8.68 6.25 -2.46
N MET A 59 -9.35 7.27 -2.95
CA MET A 59 -9.78 8.47 -2.22
C MET A 59 -11.31 8.60 -2.32
N PRO A 60 -12.08 7.75 -1.59
CA PRO A 60 -13.52 7.93 -1.54
C PRO A 60 -13.81 9.35 -1.02
N PRO A 61 -14.72 10.10 -1.66
CA PRO A 61 -15.01 11.46 -1.25
C PRO A 61 -15.39 11.46 0.22
N THR A 62 -14.69 12.25 1.03
CA THR A 62 -15.22 12.70 2.32
C THR A 62 -16.52 13.40 2.00
N THR A 63 -17.64 12.70 2.15
CA THR A 63 -18.96 13.27 2.02
C THR A 63 -19.03 14.47 2.96
N PRO A 64 -19.29 15.70 2.48
CA PRO A 64 -19.67 16.76 3.39
C PRO A 64 -20.96 16.30 4.06
N SER A 65 -20.90 16.12 5.38
CA SER A 65 -22.03 15.69 6.20
C SER A 65 -23.24 16.59 5.91
N PRO A 66 -24.35 16.06 5.35
CA PRO A 66 -25.56 16.83 5.25
C PRO A 66 -26.32 16.58 6.55
N SER A 67 -26.22 17.49 7.53
CA SER A 67 -27.29 17.71 8.52
C SER A 67 -27.03 18.94 9.36
N ALA A 68 -27.70 20.04 9.02
CA ALA A 68 -28.44 20.71 10.07
C ALA A 68 -29.63 19.80 10.42
N SER A 69 -29.75 19.50 11.72
CA SER A 69 -30.94 19.01 12.45
C SER A 69 -31.02 17.51 12.84
N LEU A 70 -30.67 17.31 14.12
CA LEU A 70 -31.41 16.56 15.15
C LEU A 70 -31.38 15.02 15.20
N VAL A 71 -30.48 14.55 16.08
CA VAL A 71 -30.61 13.46 17.08
C VAL A 71 -31.14 12.10 16.60
N SER A 72 -30.23 11.14 16.46
CA SER A 72 -30.39 9.78 17.01
C SER A 72 -29.04 9.06 17.01
N SER A 73 -28.72 8.41 18.11
CA SER A 73 -27.49 7.66 18.43
C SER A 73 -26.88 6.88 17.26
N VAL A 74 -25.66 7.22 16.85
CA VAL A 74 -24.78 6.34 16.05
C VAL A 74 -23.33 6.57 16.48
N ASP A 75 -22.71 5.46 16.88
CA ASP A 75 -21.28 5.22 17.06
C ASP A 75 -20.32 6.32 16.58
N GLU A 76 -19.53 6.83 17.51
CA GLU A 76 -18.31 7.60 17.24
C GLU A 76 -17.25 6.68 16.59
N THR A 77 -17.40 6.39 15.30
CA THR A 77 -16.33 5.91 14.41
C THR A 77 -16.03 6.95 13.33
N SER A 78 -15.96 8.23 13.72
CA SER A 78 -15.71 9.37 12.83
C SER A 78 -14.22 9.61 12.56
N SER A 79 -13.54 8.57 12.10
CA SER A 79 -12.26 8.65 11.39
C SER A 79 -12.29 7.48 10.42
N ALA A 80 -12.65 7.76 9.16
CA ALA A 80 -12.79 6.77 8.11
C ALA A 80 -11.64 5.76 8.13
N ASP A 81 -11.97 4.50 8.39
CA ASP A 81 -11.11 3.31 8.32
C ASP A 81 -10.64 3.13 6.87
N SER A 82 -9.74 4.00 6.41
CA SER A 82 -9.29 4.03 5.01
C SER A 82 -8.70 2.66 4.66
N LEU A 83 -9.08 2.12 3.51
CA LEU A 83 -8.57 0.81 3.08
C LEU A 83 -7.04 0.77 3.05
N SER A 84 -6.40 1.90 2.77
CA SER A 84 -4.94 2.07 2.81
C SER A 84 -4.34 2.02 4.22
N ALA A 85 -5.10 2.35 5.27
CA ALA A 85 -4.67 2.13 6.66
C ALA A 85 -4.78 0.66 7.07
N ARG A 86 -5.75 -0.07 6.50
CA ARG A 86 -6.04 -1.47 6.85
C ARG A 86 -5.24 -2.49 6.04
N TYR A 87 -5.03 -2.23 4.75
CA TYR A 87 -4.38 -3.15 3.82
C TYR A 87 -3.09 -2.53 3.26
N PRO A 88 -1.91 -3.06 3.62
CA PRO A 88 -0.63 -2.54 3.13
C PRO A 88 -0.51 -2.61 1.60
N GLU A 89 -1.13 -3.60 0.96
CA GLU A 89 -1.16 -3.76 -0.50
C GLU A 89 -1.88 -2.58 -1.18
N VAL A 90 -2.98 -2.11 -0.59
CA VAL A 90 -3.72 -0.93 -1.06
C VAL A 90 -2.85 0.31 -0.90
N ARG A 91 -2.10 0.42 0.20
CA ARG A 91 -1.16 1.53 0.44
C ARG A 91 0.00 1.53 -0.56
N VAL A 92 0.54 0.36 -0.92
CA VAL A 92 1.53 0.24 -1.99
C VAL A 92 0.95 0.69 -3.33
N LEU A 93 -0.24 0.20 -3.69
CA LEU A 93 -0.91 0.60 -4.93
C LEU A 93 -1.20 2.11 -4.97
N LEU A 94 -1.59 2.71 -3.85
CA LEU A 94 -1.80 4.14 -3.71
C LEU A 94 -0.54 4.94 -4.05
N HIS A 95 0.60 4.60 -3.44
CA HIS A 95 1.85 5.32 -3.68
C HIS A 95 2.38 5.10 -5.10
N LEU A 96 2.26 3.88 -5.64
CA LEU A 96 2.60 3.60 -7.04
C LEU A 96 1.71 4.40 -8.00
N HIS A 97 0.42 4.50 -7.71
CA HIS A 97 -0.52 5.30 -8.49
C HIS A 97 -0.13 6.78 -8.52
N TYR A 98 0.12 7.39 -7.36
CA TYR A 98 0.51 8.80 -7.30
C TYR A 98 1.88 9.06 -7.92
N LEU A 99 2.84 8.15 -7.75
CA LEU A 99 4.14 8.26 -8.43
C LEU A 99 3.95 8.28 -9.94
N ARG A 100 3.14 7.38 -10.48
CA ARG A 100 2.86 7.28 -11.91
C ARG A 100 2.16 8.55 -12.43
N CYS A 101 1.18 9.08 -11.69
CA CYS A 101 0.52 10.35 -12.05
C CYS A 101 1.51 11.51 -12.04
N ALA A 102 2.26 11.68 -10.95
CA ALA A 102 3.24 12.75 -10.80
C ALA A 102 4.37 12.68 -11.85
N LEU A 103 4.85 11.48 -12.19
CA LEU A 103 5.87 11.28 -13.22
C LEU A 103 5.34 11.60 -14.62
N ARG A 104 4.06 11.35 -14.88
CA ARG A 104 3.45 11.69 -16.16
C ARG A 104 3.27 13.21 -16.27
N ASP A 105 2.71 13.82 -15.24
CA ASP A 105 2.52 15.27 -15.20
C ASP A 105 3.88 15.99 -15.29
N LEU A 106 4.93 15.44 -14.69
CA LEU A 106 6.29 15.95 -14.79
C LEU A 106 6.81 16.01 -16.24
N GLN A 107 6.38 15.10 -17.12
CA GLN A 107 6.78 15.10 -18.54
C GLN A 107 6.15 16.25 -19.34
N GLU A 108 4.92 16.63 -18.97
CA GLU A 108 4.11 17.67 -19.63
C GLU A 108 4.23 19.05 -18.97
N CYS A 109 4.75 19.13 -17.73
CA CYS A 109 4.75 20.36 -16.95
C CYS A 109 5.78 21.42 -17.41
N PRO A 110 5.52 22.72 -17.13
CA PRO A 110 6.47 23.79 -17.37
C PRO A 110 7.63 23.77 -16.36
N ALA A 111 8.76 24.38 -16.73
CA ALA A 111 10.01 24.32 -15.97
C ALA A 111 9.88 24.71 -14.48
N HIS A 112 9.10 25.75 -14.18
CA HIS A 112 8.91 26.26 -12.82
C HIS A 112 8.10 25.31 -11.91
N ALA A 113 7.27 24.43 -12.47
CA ALA A 113 6.45 23.49 -11.71
C ALA A 113 7.17 22.18 -11.37
N ARG A 114 8.29 21.88 -12.08
CA ARG A 114 9.02 20.61 -11.97
C ARG A 114 9.48 20.32 -10.55
N ARG A 115 9.93 21.34 -9.81
CA ARG A 115 10.38 21.21 -8.43
C ARG A 115 9.28 20.66 -7.51
N THR A 116 8.04 21.14 -7.69
CA THR A 116 6.87 20.65 -6.95
C THR A 116 6.63 19.17 -7.24
N PHE A 117 6.67 18.77 -8.51
CA PHE A 117 6.50 17.36 -8.88
C PHE A 117 7.62 16.46 -8.34
N PHE A 118 8.88 16.91 -8.34
CA PHE A 118 9.96 16.16 -7.69
C PHE A 118 9.77 16.04 -6.17
N SER A 119 9.20 17.05 -5.52
CA SER A 119 8.83 16.97 -4.10
C SER A 119 7.75 15.91 -3.85
N ILE A 120 6.71 15.87 -4.68
CA ILE A 120 5.64 14.87 -4.61
C ILE A 120 6.19 13.46 -4.85
N ILE A 121 7.06 13.30 -5.86
CA ILE A 121 7.71 12.02 -6.17
C ILE A 121 8.57 11.56 -4.99
N HIS A 122 9.36 12.46 -4.40
CA HIS A 122 10.16 12.16 -3.22
C HIS A 122 9.29 11.69 -2.05
N GLU A 123 8.20 12.41 -1.75
CA GLU A 123 7.27 12.07 -0.68
C GLU A 123 6.70 10.66 -0.85
N HIS A 124 6.21 10.34 -2.04
CA HIS A 124 5.62 9.02 -2.30
C HIS A 124 6.65 7.90 -2.41
N LEU A 125 7.88 8.17 -2.86
CA LEU A 125 8.97 7.18 -2.79
C LEU A 125 9.37 6.88 -1.35
N ALA A 126 9.49 7.91 -0.51
CA ALA A 126 9.80 7.74 0.91
C ALA A 126 8.69 6.97 1.64
N ALA A 127 7.42 7.33 1.39
CA ALA A 127 6.29 6.61 1.95
C ALA A 127 6.20 5.16 1.44
N LEU A 128 6.47 4.92 0.16
CA LEU A 128 6.51 3.58 -0.43
C LEU A 128 7.60 2.71 0.22
N ALA A 129 8.79 3.27 0.48
CA ALA A 129 9.89 2.57 1.13
C ALA A 129 9.56 2.07 2.55
N LEU A 130 8.63 2.72 3.26
CA LEU A 130 8.15 2.27 4.57
C LEU A 130 7.26 1.04 4.50
N VAL A 131 6.61 0.79 3.36
CA VAL A 131 5.65 -0.31 3.17
C VAL A 131 6.28 -1.44 2.37
N LEU A 132 7.07 -1.09 1.37
CA LEU A 132 7.82 -1.98 0.51
C LEU A 132 9.29 -1.51 0.56
N PRO A 133 10.12 -2.09 1.45
CA PRO A 133 11.51 -1.67 1.68
C PRO A 133 12.42 -2.13 0.53
N GLU A 134 12.19 -1.53 -0.64
CA GLU A 134 12.96 -1.78 -1.84
C GLU A 134 14.17 -0.80 -1.88
N PRO A 135 15.41 -1.31 -2.05
CA PRO A 135 16.62 -0.48 -1.99
C PRO A 135 16.73 0.61 -3.06
N LEU A 136 16.26 0.35 -4.28
CA LEU A 136 16.25 1.30 -5.39
C LEU A 136 15.34 2.51 -5.11
N PHE A 137 14.11 2.30 -4.61
CA PHE A 137 13.22 3.40 -4.21
C PHE A 137 13.83 4.24 -3.10
N THR A 138 14.47 3.60 -2.13
CA THR A 138 15.18 4.29 -1.04
C THR A 138 16.34 5.12 -1.56
N ALA A 139 17.14 4.56 -2.47
CA ALA A 139 18.27 5.27 -3.07
C ALA A 139 17.81 6.47 -3.92
N ILE A 140 16.77 6.30 -4.73
CA ILE A 140 16.21 7.37 -5.55
C ILE A 140 15.62 8.47 -4.68
N ALA A 141 14.87 8.13 -3.62
CA ALA A 141 14.35 9.11 -2.67
C ALA A 141 15.48 9.94 -2.05
N ALA A 142 16.55 9.30 -1.56
CA ALA A 142 17.68 10.00 -0.97
C ALA A 142 18.39 10.94 -1.97
N VAL A 143 18.50 10.51 -3.24
CA VAL A 143 19.07 11.34 -4.31
C VAL A 143 18.18 12.55 -4.61
N LEU A 144 16.86 12.34 -4.74
CA LEU A 144 15.90 13.44 -4.97
C LEU A 144 15.88 14.42 -3.80
N GLN A 145 15.96 13.95 -2.56
CA GLN A 145 16.03 14.79 -1.37
C GLN A 145 17.22 15.76 -1.44
N ARG A 146 18.39 15.27 -1.89
CA ARG A 146 19.60 16.09 -2.06
C ARG A 146 19.43 17.09 -3.20
N PHE A 147 18.84 16.68 -4.33
CA PHE A 147 18.56 17.60 -5.44
C PHE A 147 17.58 18.70 -5.06
N LEU A 148 16.54 18.37 -4.29
CA LEU A 148 15.59 19.34 -3.76
C LEU A 148 16.23 20.26 -2.71
N ALA A 149 17.20 19.78 -1.93
CA ALA A 149 17.93 20.65 -0.99
C ALA A 149 18.83 21.67 -1.71
N MET A 150 19.26 21.39 -2.94
CA MET A 150 19.97 22.35 -3.77
C MET A 150 18.97 23.37 -4.34
N SER A 151 19.23 24.66 -4.14
CA SER A 151 18.35 25.76 -4.55
C SER A 151 18.50 26.15 -6.03
N THR A 152 19.05 25.26 -6.87
CA THR A 152 19.29 25.51 -8.29
C THR A 152 18.29 24.73 -9.13
N ASP A 153 17.33 25.44 -9.74
CA ASP A 153 16.32 24.82 -10.60
C ASP A 153 16.92 24.19 -11.88
N GLU A 154 18.13 24.62 -12.28
CA GLU A 154 18.90 23.98 -13.35
C GLU A 154 19.24 22.51 -13.09
N ALA A 155 19.35 22.10 -11.83
CA ALA A 155 19.60 20.70 -11.48
C ALA A 155 18.39 19.81 -11.82
N LEU A 156 17.19 20.39 -11.84
CA LEU A 156 15.92 19.72 -12.11
C LEU A 156 15.43 19.96 -13.54
N ALA A 157 16.25 20.55 -14.40
CA ALA A 157 15.91 20.80 -15.80
C ALA A 157 15.58 19.50 -16.54
N LYS A 158 14.61 19.57 -17.47
CA LYS A 158 14.12 18.41 -18.23
C LYS A 158 15.26 17.65 -18.91
N ASP A 159 16.16 18.35 -19.58
CA ASP A 159 17.27 17.74 -20.32
C ASP A 159 18.22 16.90 -19.45
N ARG A 160 18.30 17.20 -18.15
CA ARG A 160 19.17 16.47 -17.20
C ARG A 160 18.46 15.31 -16.53
N CYS A 161 17.17 15.46 -16.26
CA CYS A 161 16.41 14.47 -15.50
C CYS A 161 15.57 13.53 -16.37
N HIS A 162 15.36 13.83 -17.66
CA HIS A 162 14.41 13.11 -18.50
C HIS A 162 14.63 11.59 -18.53
N VAL A 163 15.89 11.14 -18.61
CA VAL A 163 16.21 9.71 -18.58
C VAL A 163 15.78 9.08 -17.24
N LEU A 164 16.05 9.75 -16.12
CA LEU A 164 15.63 9.28 -14.80
C LEU A 164 14.10 9.22 -14.69
N GLU A 165 13.38 10.24 -15.19
CA GLU A 165 11.92 10.28 -15.17
C GLU A 165 11.31 9.10 -15.93
N VAL A 166 11.81 8.84 -17.14
CA VAL A 166 11.33 7.74 -17.99
C VAL A 166 11.64 6.39 -17.35
N GLN A 167 12.86 6.19 -16.84
CA GLN A 167 13.22 4.92 -16.19
C GLN A 167 12.43 4.69 -14.91
N LEU A 168 12.24 5.73 -14.09
CA LEU A 168 11.44 5.62 -12.87
C LEU A 168 9.98 5.29 -13.19
N MET A 169 9.40 5.87 -14.25
CA MET A 169 8.07 5.50 -14.73
C MET A 169 7.99 4.00 -15.05
N HIS A 170 8.93 3.47 -15.83
CA HIS A 170 8.95 2.05 -16.18
C HIS A 170 9.09 1.14 -14.95
N ILE A 171 9.92 1.52 -13.97
CA ILE A 171 10.07 0.77 -12.72
C ILE A 171 8.75 0.75 -11.94
N VAL A 172 8.06 1.89 -11.83
CA VAL A 172 6.78 1.99 -11.13
C VAL A 172 5.73 1.12 -11.81
N GLU A 173 5.63 1.17 -13.14
CA GLU A 173 4.70 0.35 -13.93
C GLU A 173 4.98 -1.15 -13.82
N ALA A 174 6.26 -1.54 -13.89
CA ALA A 174 6.70 -2.92 -13.72
C ALA A 174 6.38 -3.43 -12.31
N THR A 175 6.63 -2.60 -11.29
CA THR A 175 6.34 -2.94 -9.89
C THR A 175 4.85 -3.13 -9.66
N GLN A 176 4.00 -2.23 -10.20
CA GLN A 176 2.55 -2.35 -10.13
C GLN A 176 2.06 -3.64 -10.81
N THR A 177 2.59 -3.95 -11.99
CA THR A 177 2.25 -5.17 -12.74
C THR A 177 2.64 -6.42 -11.97
N GLU A 178 3.84 -6.43 -11.41
CA GLU A 178 4.38 -7.54 -10.63
C GLU A 178 3.58 -7.78 -9.36
N LEU A 179 3.22 -6.71 -8.64
CA LEU A 179 2.38 -6.77 -7.46
C LEU A 179 1.02 -7.41 -7.78
N LEU A 180 0.34 -6.94 -8.83
CA LEU A 180 -0.96 -7.49 -9.23
C LEU A 180 -0.85 -8.95 -9.68
N ARG A 181 0.21 -9.31 -10.40
CA ARG A 181 0.48 -10.68 -10.84
C ARG A 181 0.73 -11.61 -9.65
N ALA A 182 1.57 -11.20 -8.69
CA ALA A 182 1.87 -11.98 -7.50
C ALA A 182 0.61 -12.19 -6.65
N THR A 183 -0.18 -11.13 -6.43
CA THR A 183 -1.46 -11.20 -5.69
C THR A 183 -2.46 -12.14 -6.35
N LYS A 184 -2.57 -12.11 -7.68
CA LYS A 184 -3.40 -13.05 -8.44
C LYS A 184 -2.92 -14.50 -8.25
N GLN A 185 -1.62 -14.75 -8.36
CA GLN A 185 -1.06 -16.10 -8.18
C GLN A 185 -1.28 -16.63 -6.75
N LEU A 186 -1.10 -15.78 -5.74
CA LEU A 186 -1.37 -16.13 -4.34
C LEU A 186 -2.85 -16.46 -4.13
N SER A 187 -3.76 -15.64 -4.69
CA SER A 187 -5.21 -15.87 -4.59
C SER A 187 -5.63 -17.20 -5.24
N MET A 188 -5.07 -17.52 -6.42
CA MET A 188 -5.33 -18.79 -7.10
C MET A 188 -4.82 -19.99 -6.27
N ARG A 189 -3.62 -19.88 -5.70
CA ARG A 189 -3.05 -20.94 -4.84
C ARG A 189 -3.87 -21.15 -3.58
N ALA A 190 -4.30 -20.08 -2.92
CA ALA A 190 -5.19 -20.15 -1.76
C ALA A 190 -6.50 -20.85 -2.12
N GLY A 191 -7.12 -20.48 -3.26
CA GLY A 191 -8.34 -21.14 -3.75
C GLY A 191 -8.16 -22.64 -3.99
N VAL A 192 -7.06 -23.06 -4.62
CA VAL A 192 -6.74 -24.48 -4.84
C VAL A 192 -6.55 -25.22 -3.51
N MET A 193 -5.86 -24.61 -2.53
CA MET A 193 -5.69 -25.21 -1.21
C MET A 193 -7.03 -25.37 -0.48
N THR A 194 -7.87 -24.33 -0.46
CA THR A 194 -9.21 -24.40 0.16
C THR A 194 -10.08 -25.47 -0.48
N LEU A 195 -10.04 -25.62 -1.82
CA LEU A 195 -10.75 -26.68 -2.52
C LEU A 195 -10.22 -28.08 -2.19
N ARG A 196 -8.89 -28.24 -2.05
CA ARG A 196 -8.29 -29.52 -1.61
C ARG A 196 -8.68 -29.86 -0.17
N PHE A 197 -8.67 -28.90 0.74
CA PHE A 197 -9.16 -29.13 2.10
C PHE A 197 -10.65 -29.47 2.13
N HIS A 198 -11.48 -28.88 1.27
CA HIS A 198 -12.88 -29.30 1.16
C HIS A 198 -13.09 -30.73 0.66
N HIS A 199 -12.13 -31.28 -0.10
CA HIS A 199 -12.21 -32.64 -0.63
C HIS A 199 -11.44 -33.68 0.18
N ASP A 200 -10.41 -33.28 0.94
CA ASP A 200 -9.48 -34.17 1.63
C ASP A 200 -9.53 -34.07 3.17
N ILE A 201 -10.54 -33.44 3.80
CA ILE A 201 -10.74 -33.59 5.26
C ILE A 201 -11.24 -35.03 5.53
N PRO A 202 -10.43 -35.92 6.15
CA PRO A 202 -10.84 -37.29 6.47
C PRO A 202 -11.40 -37.39 7.90
N TYR A 203 -11.91 -36.30 8.46
CA TYR A 203 -12.48 -36.26 9.80
C TYR A 203 -13.75 -35.40 9.84
N LEU A 204 -14.84 -35.98 9.32
CA LEU A 204 -16.20 -35.82 9.85
C LEU A 204 -16.86 -37.19 9.87
#